data_AF-A0A6A5Q866-F1
#
_entry.id   AF-A0A6A5Q866-F1
#
_cell.length_a   1.000
_cell.length_b   1.000
_cell.length_c   1.000
_cell.angle_alpha   90.00
_cell.angle_beta   90.00
_cell.angle_gamma   90.00
#
_symmetry.space_group_name_H-M   'P 1'
#
loop_
_entity.id
_entity.type
_entity.pdbx_description
1 polymer ?
#
loop_
_entity_poly.entity_id
_entity_poly.type
_entity_poly.pdbx_seq_one_letter_code
_entity_poly.pdbx_strand_id
1 'polypeptide(L)'
;MPSYLQAPCLVFTSWNHVAAASLYKGVMLDIRLQDSQLLRCEQCLQIGALEQLRHIQSLNLSGSAANLDLLADSEERESELAECARQDAILRLLQLLPDNKISSFRYTCETPLRGACIQKLDDHQLCIQNIHIIRSDPLQLPRHSRRSITASFNDTRARTDAFAEFPKKVPFLDSLSLQLSGSWEIYDAMYWFSMTDPLDGGKICTRKLTMYGYMSNGFTSSIPRIFDWAMVSSLSLFDGNVSLLFDAIASIPELCDLVHLQCCTIEPEESRILQCCLQRN
;
A
#
# COMPACT_ATOMS: atom_id res chain seq x y z
N MET A 1 21.64 33.97 -24.63
CA MET A 1 21.80 32.72 -23.86
C MET A 1 20.61 31.82 -24.14
N PRO A 2 20.76 30.49 -24.23
CA PRO A 2 19.69 29.61 -24.71
C PRO A 2 18.59 29.39 -23.66
N SER A 3 17.34 29.41 -24.09
CA SER A 3 16.12 29.21 -23.28
C SER A 3 15.82 27.73 -22.94
N TYR A 4 16.85 26.88 -22.88
CA TYR A 4 16.73 25.45 -22.58
C TYR A 4 17.25 25.16 -21.17
N LEU A 5 16.36 25.15 -20.17
CA LEU A 5 16.54 24.53 -18.85
C LEU A 5 15.25 24.67 -18.01
N GLN A 6 14.17 24.01 -18.41
CA GLN A 6 12.96 23.85 -17.59
C GLN A 6 12.58 22.36 -17.51
N ALA A 7 12.95 21.75 -16.40
CA ALA A 7 12.59 20.39 -16.03
C ALA A 7 12.29 20.37 -14.52
N PRO A 8 11.01 20.34 -14.09
CA PRO A 8 10.64 20.61 -12.71
C PRO A 8 10.67 19.34 -11.86
N CYS A 9 11.24 19.46 -10.67
CA CYS A 9 11.02 18.51 -9.58
C CYS A 9 9.72 18.88 -8.84
N LEU A 10 8.72 18.02 -8.88
CA LEU A 10 7.44 18.19 -8.20
C LEU A 10 7.49 17.63 -6.77
N VAL A 11 8.39 18.19 -5.95
CA VAL A 11 8.45 17.99 -4.49
C VAL A 11 8.74 19.34 -3.84
N PHE A 12 7.73 19.95 -3.21
CA PHE A 12 7.75 21.38 -2.88
C PHE A 12 8.10 21.65 -1.41
N THR A 13 9.39 21.71 -1.09
CA THR A 13 9.94 22.61 -0.06
C THR A 13 11.31 23.13 -0.54
N SER A 14 11.43 24.47 -0.70
CA SER A 14 12.60 25.18 -1.25
C SER A 14 12.87 24.99 -2.76
N TRP A 15 12.92 26.12 -3.50
CA TRP A 15 13.21 26.18 -4.94
C TRP A 15 14.62 26.73 -5.20
N ASN A 16 15.67 25.97 -4.85
CA ASN A 16 17.05 26.36 -5.14
C ASN A 16 17.95 25.16 -5.54
N HIS A 17 18.48 25.23 -6.77
CA HIS A 17 19.62 24.48 -7.36
C HIS A 17 19.39 23.12 -8.11
N VAL A 18 19.70 23.12 -9.43
CA VAL A 18 20.63 22.22 -10.20
C VAL A 18 20.38 20.68 -10.22
N ALA A 19 20.45 19.92 -11.34
CA ALA A 19 20.46 20.16 -12.82
C ALA A 19 20.42 18.79 -13.61
N ALA A 20 20.74 18.81 -14.92
CA ALA A 20 21.27 17.73 -15.80
C ALA A 20 20.48 16.40 -16.06
N ALA A 21 20.43 16.00 -17.35
CA ALA A 21 19.69 14.84 -17.87
C ALA A 21 20.01 13.46 -17.23
N SER A 22 21.21 13.27 -16.68
CA SER A 22 21.62 12.02 -16.00
C SER A 22 20.99 11.83 -14.62
N LEU A 23 20.46 12.89 -14.01
CA LEU A 23 19.78 12.84 -12.72
C LEU A 23 18.30 12.44 -12.84
N TYR A 24 17.73 12.41 -14.06
CA TYR A 24 16.34 12.01 -14.32
C TYR A 24 16.16 10.49 -14.48
N LYS A 25 17.00 9.68 -13.81
CA LYS A 25 16.76 8.23 -13.66
C LYS A 25 15.66 7.99 -12.62
N GLY A 26 14.42 8.21 -13.05
CA GLY A 26 13.21 8.02 -12.26
C GLY A 26 12.74 9.30 -11.58
N VAL A 27 11.81 10.01 -12.22
CA VAL A 27 11.04 11.06 -11.56
C VAL A 27 9.95 10.41 -10.72
N MET A 28 9.90 10.77 -9.44
CA MET A 28 8.77 10.53 -8.56
C MET A 28 7.87 11.77 -8.57
N LEU A 29 6.60 11.57 -8.87
CA LEU A 29 5.57 12.59 -8.75
C LEU A 29 4.82 12.36 -7.45
N ASP A 30 5.00 13.25 -6.47
CA ASP A 30 4.31 13.16 -5.16
C ASP A 30 3.33 14.33 -5.02
N ILE A 31 2.04 14.00 -5.01
CA ILE A 31 0.95 14.98 -5.01
C ILE A 31 0.09 14.77 -3.78
N ARG A 32 -0.04 15.83 -2.98
CA ARG A 32 -1.08 15.89 -1.96
C ARG A 32 -2.41 16.23 -2.64
N LEU A 33 -3.46 15.50 -2.28
CA LEU A 33 -4.82 15.74 -2.77
C LEU A 33 -5.50 16.94 -2.05
N GLN A 34 -4.80 17.52 -1.07
CA GLN A 34 -5.18 18.73 -0.32
C GLN A 34 -4.41 19.96 -0.85
N ASP A 35 -4.69 21.13 -0.26
CA ASP A 35 -3.97 22.40 -0.49
C ASP A 35 -3.88 22.88 -1.95
N SER A 36 -4.85 22.48 -2.77
CA SER A 36 -4.90 22.73 -4.22
C SER A 36 -3.65 22.25 -4.99
N GLN A 37 -2.83 21.35 -4.43
CA GLN A 37 -1.61 20.87 -5.09
C GLN A 37 -1.92 20.07 -6.36
N LEU A 38 -2.98 19.27 -6.35
CA LEU A 38 -3.45 18.55 -7.54
C LEU A 38 -3.78 19.51 -8.69
N LEU A 39 -4.54 20.59 -8.42
CA LEU A 39 -4.87 21.62 -9.40
C LEU A 39 -3.62 22.39 -9.90
N ARG A 40 -2.70 22.72 -8.99
CA ARG A 40 -1.41 23.33 -9.35
C ARG A 40 -0.57 22.40 -10.24
N CYS A 41 -0.61 21.09 -9.98
CA CYS A 41 0.06 20.10 -10.82
C CYS A 41 -0.57 20.07 -12.23
N GLU A 42 -1.90 20.02 -12.35
CA GLU A 42 -2.60 20.13 -13.64
C GLU A 42 -2.18 21.39 -14.41
N GLN A 43 -2.14 22.54 -13.74
CA GLN A 43 -1.71 23.82 -14.34
C GLN A 43 -0.23 23.79 -14.77
N CYS A 44 0.69 23.31 -13.93
CA CYS A 44 2.11 23.20 -14.28
C CYS A 44 2.35 22.29 -15.48
N LEU A 45 1.60 21.17 -15.59
CA LEU A 45 1.64 20.30 -16.76
C LEU A 45 1.18 21.05 -18.02
N GLN A 46 0.01 21.69 -17.98
CA GLN A 46 -0.56 22.46 -19.09
C GLN A 46 0.36 23.61 -19.57
N ILE A 47 1.13 24.23 -18.66
CA ILE A 47 2.02 25.36 -18.98
C ILE A 47 3.38 24.91 -19.56
N GLY A 48 3.68 23.59 -19.56
CA GLY A 48 4.83 23.04 -20.29
C GLY A 48 5.55 21.86 -19.61
N ALA A 49 5.18 21.47 -18.39
CA ALA A 49 5.84 20.36 -17.69
C ALA A 49 5.49 18.97 -18.25
N LEU A 50 4.53 18.85 -19.18
CA LEU A 50 4.13 17.58 -19.82
C LEU A 50 5.30 16.77 -20.41
N GLU A 51 6.26 17.42 -21.08
CA GLU A 51 7.41 16.70 -21.67
C GLU A 51 8.25 15.94 -20.64
N GLN A 52 8.20 16.36 -19.38
CA GLN A 52 9.01 15.83 -18.30
C GLN A 52 8.39 14.58 -17.67
N LEU A 53 7.09 14.35 -17.89
CA LEU A 53 6.40 13.11 -17.52
C LEU A 53 6.97 11.88 -18.23
N ARG A 54 7.68 12.03 -19.37
CA ARG A 54 8.34 10.89 -20.04
C ARG A 54 9.39 10.18 -19.17
N HIS A 55 9.84 10.84 -18.09
CA HIS A 55 10.81 10.36 -17.12
C HIS A 55 10.18 9.87 -15.81
N ILE A 56 8.84 9.91 -15.69
CA ILE A 56 8.13 9.40 -14.50
C ILE A 56 8.39 7.90 -14.33
N GLN A 57 8.57 7.47 -13.08
CA GLN A 57 8.60 6.06 -12.67
C GLN A 57 7.68 5.77 -11.48
N SER A 58 7.46 6.77 -10.62
CA SER A 58 6.64 6.62 -9.42
C SER A 58 5.58 7.72 -9.34
N LEU A 59 4.36 7.36 -8.97
CA LEU A 59 3.27 8.30 -8.67
C LEU A 59 2.74 8.03 -7.27
N ASN A 60 2.81 9.04 -6.40
CA ASN A 60 2.17 9.05 -5.09
C ASN A 60 1.01 10.06 -5.09
N LEU A 61 -0.16 9.63 -4.64
CA LEU A 61 -1.34 10.46 -4.40
C LEU A 61 -1.72 10.33 -2.93
N SER A 62 -1.71 11.43 -2.18
CA SER A 62 -1.93 11.42 -0.72
C SER A 62 -2.99 12.43 -0.25
N GLY A 63 -4.12 11.94 0.27
CA GLY A 63 -5.09 12.73 1.03
C GLY A 63 -4.87 12.58 2.53
N SER A 64 -5.36 13.52 3.34
CA SER A 64 -5.44 13.37 4.79
C SER A 64 -6.90 13.28 5.25
N ALA A 65 -7.11 12.70 6.43
CA ALA A 65 -8.42 12.45 7.02
C ALA A 65 -9.09 13.68 7.65
N ALA A 66 -8.36 14.78 7.80
CA ALA A 66 -8.59 15.77 8.86
C ALA A 66 -9.88 16.63 8.75
N ASN A 67 -10.78 16.34 7.79
CA ASN A 67 -11.97 17.16 7.51
C ASN A 67 -13.31 16.42 7.64
N LEU A 68 -13.35 15.12 7.98
CA LEU A 68 -14.63 14.38 8.10
C LEU A 68 -15.28 14.46 9.49
N ASP A 69 -14.52 14.73 10.56
CA ASP A 69 -15.00 14.62 11.95
C ASP A 69 -15.68 15.88 12.54
N LEU A 70 -15.77 17.00 11.82
CA LEU A 70 -16.10 18.29 12.44
C LEU A 70 -17.42 18.95 12.01
N LEU A 71 -18.09 18.48 10.95
CA LEU A 71 -19.14 19.28 10.29
C LEU A 71 -20.39 18.43 9.99
N ALA A 72 -21.42 18.61 10.82
CA ALA A 72 -22.62 17.78 10.87
C ALA A 72 -23.68 18.12 9.80
N ASP A 73 -24.35 17.10 9.28
CA ASP A 73 -25.65 17.01 8.57
C ASP A 73 -25.93 17.93 7.35
N SER A 74 -25.20 19.01 7.13
CA SER A 74 -25.34 19.88 5.95
C SER A 74 -24.16 19.78 4.98
N GLU A 75 -23.02 19.26 5.43
CA GLU A 75 -21.79 19.21 4.64
C GLU A 75 -21.55 17.89 3.91
N GLU A 76 -22.32 16.83 4.15
CA GLU A 76 -22.16 15.55 3.43
C GLU A 76 -22.20 15.75 1.91
N ARG A 77 -23.13 16.58 1.41
CA ARG A 77 -23.22 16.90 -0.03
C ARG A 77 -22.08 17.76 -0.55
N GLU A 78 -21.56 18.70 0.24
CA GLU A 78 -20.42 19.53 -0.17
C GLU A 78 -19.12 18.71 -0.17
N SER A 79 -18.98 17.79 0.80
CA SER A 79 -17.93 16.79 0.88
C SER A 79 -17.98 15.79 -0.29
N GLU A 80 -19.17 15.26 -0.62
CA GLU A 80 -19.38 14.41 -1.80
C GLU A 80 -18.99 15.12 -3.11
N LEU A 81 -19.43 16.37 -3.30
CA LEU A 81 -19.09 17.16 -4.49
C LEU A 81 -17.59 17.48 -4.56
N ALA A 82 -16.95 17.78 -3.43
CA ALA A 82 -15.51 17.99 -3.34
C ALA A 82 -14.72 16.71 -3.67
N GLU A 83 -15.18 15.54 -3.21
CA GLU A 83 -14.59 14.24 -3.56
C GLU A 83 -14.82 13.90 -5.03
N CYS A 84 -15.99 14.22 -5.61
CA CYS A 84 -16.23 14.10 -7.04
C CYS A 84 -15.18 14.87 -7.84
N ALA A 85 -15.03 16.17 -7.55
CA ALA A 85 -14.08 17.04 -8.23
C ALA A 85 -12.62 16.58 -8.07
N ARG A 86 -12.27 16.03 -6.90
CA ARG A 86 -10.95 15.44 -6.60
C ARG A 86 -10.67 14.21 -7.45
N GLN A 87 -11.61 13.26 -7.50
CA GLN A 87 -11.47 12.04 -8.31
C GLN A 87 -11.43 12.35 -9.80
N ASP A 88 -12.22 13.33 -10.26
CA ASP A 88 -12.20 13.76 -11.66
C ASP A 88 -10.87 14.47 -12.02
N ALA A 89 -10.25 15.18 -11.07
CA ALA A 89 -8.91 15.75 -11.23
C ALA A 89 -7.79 14.69 -11.22
N ILE A 90 -7.92 13.63 -10.39
CA ILE A 90 -7.05 12.45 -10.46
C ILE A 90 -7.18 11.80 -11.84
N LEU A 91 -8.39 11.61 -12.36
CA LEU A 91 -8.61 11.03 -13.69
C LEU A 91 -7.96 11.86 -14.80
N ARG A 92 -8.12 13.19 -14.79
CA ARG A 92 -7.46 14.09 -15.75
C ARG A 92 -5.93 14.02 -15.65
N LEU A 93 -5.37 14.00 -14.45
CA LEU A 93 -3.93 13.77 -14.26
C LEU A 93 -3.50 12.44 -14.89
N LEU A 94 -4.20 11.34 -14.60
CA LEU A 94 -3.90 10.01 -15.15
C LEU A 94 -4.04 9.95 -16.69
N GLN A 95 -4.87 10.80 -17.29
CA GLN A 95 -4.98 10.95 -18.75
C GLN A 95 -3.79 11.70 -19.38
N LEU A 96 -3.09 12.55 -18.62
CA LEU A 96 -1.88 13.25 -19.08
C LEU A 96 -0.60 12.40 -18.93
N LEU A 97 -0.64 11.33 -18.13
CA LEU A 97 0.51 10.47 -17.91
C LEU A 97 0.78 9.59 -19.15
N PRO A 98 2.06 9.51 -19.62
CA PRO A 98 2.44 8.62 -20.70
C PRO A 98 2.25 7.15 -20.31
N ASP A 99 1.70 6.38 -21.24
CA ASP A 99 1.45 4.95 -21.07
C ASP A 99 2.73 4.18 -20.69
N ASN A 100 2.57 3.19 -19.80
CA ASN A 100 3.60 2.23 -19.38
C ASN A 100 4.90 2.87 -18.86
N LYS A 101 4.79 4.00 -18.15
CA LYS A 101 5.92 4.64 -17.46
C LYS A 101 5.94 4.42 -15.95
N ILE A 102 4.78 4.31 -15.32
CA ILE A 102 4.69 4.11 -13.87
C ILE A 102 5.07 2.66 -13.55
N SER A 103 6.11 2.47 -12.75
CA SER A 103 6.52 1.17 -12.18
C SER A 103 6.10 1.02 -10.71
N SER A 104 5.84 2.14 -10.02
CA SER A 104 5.35 2.19 -8.65
C SER A 104 4.19 3.18 -8.50
N PHE A 105 3.07 2.72 -7.96
CA PHE A 105 1.90 3.55 -7.68
C PHE A 105 1.55 3.50 -6.19
N ARG A 106 1.37 4.67 -5.57
CA ARG A 106 0.92 4.81 -4.19
C ARG A 106 -0.33 5.68 -4.13
N TYR A 107 -1.35 5.16 -3.44
CA TYR A 107 -2.57 5.89 -3.12
C TYR A 107 -2.80 5.79 -1.62
N THR A 108 -2.72 6.93 -0.93
CA THR A 108 -2.96 7.06 0.51
C THR A 108 -4.19 7.94 0.72
N CYS A 109 -5.37 7.36 0.86
CA CYS A 109 -6.61 8.09 1.11
C CYS A 109 -7.68 7.16 1.68
N GLU A 110 -8.66 7.72 2.40
CA GLU A 110 -9.76 6.94 2.98
C GLU A 110 -10.83 6.62 1.94
N THR A 111 -11.05 7.51 0.98
CA THR A 111 -11.99 7.30 -0.13
C THR A 111 -11.38 6.36 -1.18
N PRO A 112 -12.13 5.39 -1.71
CA PRO A 112 -11.67 4.55 -2.81
C PRO A 112 -11.47 5.36 -4.10
N LEU A 113 -10.53 4.94 -4.93
CA LEU A 113 -10.39 5.42 -6.30
C LEU A 113 -11.65 5.06 -7.10
N ARG A 114 -12.16 6.02 -7.88
CA ARG A 114 -13.27 5.72 -8.79
C ARG A 114 -12.88 4.69 -9.84
N GLY A 115 -13.86 3.89 -10.26
CA GLY A 115 -13.69 2.88 -11.31
C GLY A 115 -13.05 3.42 -12.60
N ALA A 116 -13.30 4.68 -12.97
CA ALA A 116 -12.65 5.32 -14.12
C ALA A 116 -11.12 5.54 -13.91
N CYS A 117 -10.70 5.90 -12.69
CA CYS A 117 -9.28 6.03 -12.33
C CYS A 117 -8.59 4.66 -12.32
N ILE A 118 -9.26 3.65 -11.75
CA ILE A 118 -8.81 2.26 -11.74
C ILE A 118 -8.64 1.77 -13.19
N GLN A 119 -9.68 1.88 -14.01
CA GLN A 119 -9.65 1.49 -15.44
C GLN A 119 -8.52 2.19 -16.20
N LYS A 120 -8.30 3.50 -15.98
CA LYS A 120 -7.21 4.23 -16.65
C LYS A 120 -5.82 3.73 -16.25
N LEU A 121 -5.58 3.41 -14.96
CA LEU A 121 -4.34 2.78 -14.49
C LEU A 121 -4.19 1.37 -15.08
N ASP A 122 -5.28 0.62 -15.13
CA ASP A 122 -5.35 -0.76 -15.55
C ASP A 122 -5.09 -0.96 -17.05
N ASP A 123 -5.59 -0.06 -17.90
CA ASP A 123 -5.45 -0.17 -19.36
C ASP A 123 -4.15 0.44 -19.88
N HIS A 124 -3.62 1.47 -19.21
CA HIS A 124 -2.48 2.26 -19.71
C HIS A 124 -1.19 2.13 -18.90
N GLN A 125 -1.21 1.56 -17.70
CA GLN A 125 -0.02 1.44 -16.83
C GLN A 125 0.22 -0.04 -16.45
N LEU A 126 0.33 -0.89 -17.47
CA LEU A 126 0.61 -2.32 -17.37
C LEU A 126 1.99 -2.62 -16.74
N CYS A 127 2.91 -1.66 -16.79
CA CYS A 127 4.24 -1.73 -16.18
C CYS A 127 4.27 -1.49 -14.67
N ILE A 128 3.15 -1.19 -14.00
CA ILE A 128 3.12 -1.06 -12.54
C ILE A 128 3.42 -2.42 -11.91
N GLN A 129 4.56 -2.50 -11.22
CA GLN A 129 5.01 -3.70 -10.49
C GLN A 129 4.71 -3.59 -9.00
N ASN A 130 4.83 -2.37 -8.46
CA ASN A 130 4.65 -2.06 -7.04
C ASN A 130 3.40 -1.21 -6.84
N ILE A 131 2.49 -1.68 -5.99
CA ILE A 131 1.29 -0.95 -5.58
C ILE A 131 1.30 -0.78 -4.07
N HIS A 132 1.00 0.45 -3.62
CA HIS A 132 0.82 0.78 -2.22
C HIS A 132 -0.55 1.43 -2.02
N ILE A 133 -1.53 0.68 -1.56
CA ILE A 133 -2.86 1.21 -1.21
C ILE A 133 -2.95 1.30 0.31
N ILE A 134 -3.10 2.52 0.82
CA ILE A 134 -2.99 2.84 2.24
C ILE A 134 -4.24 3.62 2.67
N ARG A 135 -4.91 3.17 3.74
CA ARG A 135 -6.21 3.68 4.25
C ARG A 135 -7.42 3.46 3.33
N SER A 136 -7.23 2.84 2.16
CA SER A 136 -8.29 2.53 1.20
C SER A 136 -8.41 1.01 1.01
N ASP A 137 -9.46 0.54 0.32
CA ASP A 137 -9.60 -0.89 -0.02
C ASP A 137 -8.43 -1.36 -0.92
N PRO A 138 -7.55 -2.26 -0.46
CA PRO A 138 -6.42 -2.73 -1.25
C PRO A 138 -6.84 -3.65 -2.41
N LEU A 139 -8.09 -4.13 -2.45
CA LEU A 139 -8.64 -4.98 -3.51
C LEU A 139 -9.03 -4.22 -4.79
N GLN A 140 -8.92 -2.89 -4.80
CA GLN A 140 -9.24 -2.05 -5.97
C GLN A 140 -8.26 -2.24 -7.15
N LEU A 141 -7.02 -2.64 -6.87
CA LEU A 141 -5.92 -2.66 -7.84
C LEU A 141 -5.03 -3.95 -7.90
N PRO A 142 -5.37 -5.13 -7.34
CA PRO A 142 -4.67 -6.37 -7.70
C PRO A 142 -4.91 -6.74 -9.18
N ARG A 143 -3.86 -7.11 -9.90
CA ARG A 143 -3.90 -7.74 -11.24
C ARG A 143 -2.79 -8.78 -11.33
N HIS A 144 -2.93 -9.77 -12.21
CA HIS A 144 -1.92 -10.82 -12.43
C HIS A 144 -0.50 -10.33 -12.78
N SER A 145 -0.34 -9.12 -13.31
CA SER A 145 0.97 -8.52 -13.59
C SER A 145 1.64 -7.86 -12.37
N ARG A 146 0.88 -7.55 -11.32
CA ARG A 146 1.32 -6.77 -10.16
C ARG A 146 1.84 -7.73 -9.09
N ARG A 147 3.13 -7.61 -8.76
CA ARG A 147 3.84 -8.61 -7.95
C ARG A 147 4.21 -8.15 -6.55
N SER A 148 4.21 -6.85 -6.31
CA SER A 148 4.50 -6.25 -5.00
C SER A 148 3.32 -5.42 -4.54
N ILE A 149 2.69 -5.79 -3.42
CA ILE A 149 1.57 -5.06 -2.83
C ILE A 149 1.94 -4.60 -1.41
N THR A 150 1.66 -3.33 -1.10
CA THR A 150 1.50 -2.84 0.28
C THR A 150 0.04 -2.52 0.49
N ALA A 151 -0.56 -3.11 1.52
CA ALA A 151 -1.95 -2.93 1.90
C ALA A 151 -2.03 -2.40 3.34
N SER A 152 -2.74 -1.30 3.53
CA SER A 152 -3.16 -0.83 4.86
C SER A 152 -4.67 -0.69 4.87
N PHE A 153 -5.32 -1.54 5.67
CA PHE A 153 -6.78 -1.60 5.79
C PHE A 153 -7.25 -0.53 6.76
N ASN A 154 -8.30 0.22 6.42
CA ASN A 154 -8.85 1.27 7.29
C ASN A 154 -9.40 0.69 8.62
N ASP A 155 -9.59 1.52 9.64
CA ASP A 155 -9.90 1.10 11.03
C ASP A 155 -11.34 0.61 11.28
N THR A 156 -12.14 0.37 10.23
CA THR A 156 -13.53 -0.10 10.33
C THR A 156 -13.69 -1.54 9.83
N ARG A 157 -14.82 -2.16 10.18
CA ARG A 157 -15.31 -3.50 9.79
C ARG A 157 -14.98 -3.97 8.36
N ALA A 158 -14.88 -3.04 7.40
CA ALA A 158 -14.41 -3.30 6.04
C ALA A 158 -13.03 -3.97 5.97
N ARG A 159 -12.18 -3.79 6.99
CA ARG A 159 -10.88 -4.47 7.16
C ARG A 159 -11.01 -5.98 7.12
N THR A 160 -11.91 -6.54 7.92
CA THR A 160 -12.06 -8.00 8.06
C THR A 160 -12.60 -8.61 6.78
N ASP A 161 -13.65 -8.00 6.20
CA ASP A 161 -14.24 -8.48 4.94
C ASP A 161 -13.27 -8.35 3.75
N ALA A 162 -12.55 -7.23 3.63
CA ALA A 162 -11.55 -7.04 2.57
C ALA A 162 -10.32 -7.94 2.74
N PHE A 163 -9.94 -8.29 3.98
CA PHE A 163 -8.86 -9.25 4.21
C PHE A 163 -9.31 -10.68 3.86
N ALA A 164 -10.54 -11.08 4.22
CA ALA A 164 -11.10 -12.38 3.89
C ALA A 164 -11.26 -12.61 2.37
N GLU A 165 -11.54 -11.54 1.61
CA GLU A 165 -11.62 -11.57 0.14
C GLU A 165 -10.26 -11.46 -0.57
N PHE A 166 -9.19 -11.08 0.16
CA PHE A 166 -7.83 -10.93 -0.38
C PHE A 166 -7.28 -12.19 -1.09
N PRO A 167 -7.27 -13.40 -0.47
CA PRO A 167 -6.76 -14.60 -1.14
C PRO A 167 -7.55 -15.00 -2.40
N LYS A 168 -8.82 -14.57 -2.54
CA LYS A 168 -9.66 -14.89 -3.70
C LYS A 168 -9.36 -14.02 -4.92
N LYS A 169 -8.80 -12.82 -4.71
CA LYS A 169 -8.58 -11.81 -5.76
C LYS A 169 -7.10 -11.57 -6.06
N VAL A 170 -6.20 -11.93 -5.16
CA VAL A 170 -4.77 -11.62 -5.26
C VAL A 170 -4.01 -12.87 -5.72
N PRO A 171 -3.25 -12.82 -6.83
CA PRO A 171 -2.43 -13.92 -7.30
C PRO A 171 -1.20 -14.13 -6.40
N PHE A 172 -0.35 -15.11 -6.74
CA PHE A 172 0.98 -15.22 -6.14
C PHE A 172 1.77 -13.90 -6.23
N LEU A 173 2.32 -13.44 -5.10
CA LEU A 173 3.08 -12.19 -4.99
C LEU A 173 4.59 -12.45 -4.78
N ASP A 174 5.44 -11.69 -5.49
CA ASP A 174 6.87 -11.62 -5.15
C ASP A 174 7.09 -10.87 -3.81
N SER A 175 6.19 -9.96 -3.43
CA SER A 175 6.22 -9.27 -2.13
C SER A 175 4.84 -8.80 -1.65
N LEU A 176 4.56 -8.99 -0.37
CA LEU A 176 3.41 -8.45 0.34
C LEU A 176 3.86 -7.71 1.60
N SER A 177 3.34 -6.49 1.80
CA SER A 177 3.52 -5.72 3.03
C SER A 177 2.16 -5.36 3.61
N LEU A 178 1.88 -5.83 4.81
CA LEU A 178 0.64 -5.58 5.55
C LEU A 178 0.91 -4.54 6.63
N GLN A 179 0.19 -3.41 6.55
CA GLN A 179 0.22 -2.33 7.55
C GLN A 179 -1.07 -2.37 8.36
N LEU A 180 -0.97 -2.90 9.58
CA LEU A 180 -2.05 -3.17 10.50
C LEU A 180 -2.03 -2.08 11.57
N SER A 181 -2.85 -1.04 11.41
CA SER A 181 -2.95 0.03 12.39
C SER A 181 -3.52 -0.48 13.73
N GLY A 182 -3.16 0.21 14.81
CA GLY A 182 -3.84 0.05 16.09
C GLY A 182 -5.31 0.47 15.99
N SER A 183 -6.10 0.11 17.01
CA SER A 183 -7.58 0.07 16.97
C SER A 183 -8.13 -1.06 16.10
N TRP A 184 -8.35 -2.20 16.76
CA TRP A 184 -9.21 -3.28 16.27
C TRP A 184 -10.51 -3.17 17.04
N GLU A 185 -11.64 -3.05 16.35
CA GLU A 185 -12.94 -3.05 17.02
C GLU A 185 -13.22 -4.41 17.67
N ILE A 186 -14.08 -4.42 18.69
CA ILE A 186 -14.50 -5.65 19.38
C ILE A 186 -15.07 -6.65 18.36
N TYR A 187 -15.80 -6.18 17.35
CA TYR A 187 -16.36 -7.01 16.30
C TYR A 187 -15.30 -7.75 15.48
N ASP A 188 -14.26 -7.05 15.01
CA ASP A 188 -13.15 -7.67 14.27
C ASP A 188 -12.43 -8.70 15.14
N ALA A 189 -12.11 -8.33 16.39
CA ALA A 189 -11.46 -9.24 17.34
C ALA A 189 -12.31 -10.51 17.58
N MET A 190 -13.64 -10.39 17.67
CA MET A 190 -14.55 -11.53 17.80
C MET A 190 -14.63 -12.39 16.53
N TYR A 191 -14.62 -11.79 15.33
CA TYR A 191 -14.58 -12.55 14.07
C TYR A 191 -13.35 -13.46 14.03
N TRP A 192 -12.15 -12.88 14.21
CA TRP A 192 -10.90 -13.63 14.12
C TRP A 192 -10.68 -14.61 15.26
N PHE A 193 -11.38 -14.44 16.40
CA PHE A 193 -11.39 -15.41 17.49
C PHE A 193 -12.38 -16.57 17.26
N SER A 194 -13.50 -16.31 16.58
CA SER A 194 -14.61 -17.28 16.45
C SER A 194 -14.56 -18.11 15.17
N MET A 195 -13.90 -17.61 14.11
CA MET A 195 -13.82 -18.29 12.82
C MET A 195 -12.73 -19.38 12.82
N THR A 196 -13.13 -20.62 12.57
CA THR A 196 -12.22 -21.76 12.40
C THR A 196 -11.44 -21.69 11.09
N ASP A 197 -12.07 -21.15 10.04
CA ASP A 197 -11.45 -20.86 8.75
C ASP A 197 -11.91 -19.48 8.25
N PRO A 198 -11.16 -18.41 8.55
CA PRO A 198 -11.54 -17.04 8.16
C PRO A 198 -11.33 -16.74 6.67
N LEU A 199 -10.68 -17.62 5.91
CA LEU A 199 -10.38 -17.42 4.48
C LEU A 199 -11.11 -18.40 3.56
N ASP A 200 -11.99 -19.26 4.10
CA ASP A 200 -12.80 -20.23 3.35
C ASP A 200 -11.93 -21.15 2.46
N GLY A 201 -10.91 -21.77 3.08
CA GLY A 201 -9.90 -22.60 2.42
C GLY A 201 -8.84 -21.85 1.62
N GLY A 202 -8.97 -20.52 1.48
CA GLY A 202 -8.00 -19.67 0.80
C GLY A 202 -6.71 -19.48 1.58
N LYS A 203 -5.59 -19.30 0.88
CA LYS A 203 -4.29 -18.87 1.44
C LYS A 203 -3.69 -17.75 0.62
N ILE A 204 -2.96 -16.87 1.29
CA ILE A 204 -2.17 -15.82 0.65
C ILE A 204 -0.77 -16.36 0.34
N CYS A 205 -0.46 -16.55 -0.94
CA CYS A 205 0.85 -17.03 -1.39
C CYS A 205 1.78 -15.85 -1.73
N THR A 206 2.86 -15.68 -0.96
CA THR A 206 3.88 -14.65 -1.23
C THR A 206 5.29 -15.12 -0.92
N ARG A 207 6.29 -14.63 -1.66
CA ARG A 207 7.71 -14.91 -1.37
C ARG A 207 8.28 -14.07 -0.23
N LYS A 208 7.87 -12.80 -0.13
CA LYS A 208 8.34 -11.86 0.89
C LYS A 208 7.13 -11.33 1.65
N LEU A 209 7.06 -11.64 2.94
CA LEU A 209 5.99 -11.16 3.82
C LEU A 209 6.56 -10.15 4.81
N THR A 210 6.07 -8.91 4.74
CA THR A 210 6.30 -7.88 5.75
C THR A 210 5.00 -7.64 6.51
N MET A 211 5.05 -7.66 7.83
CA MET A 211 3.93 -7.28 8.70
C MET A 211 4.37 -6.15 9.64
N TYR A 212 3.58 -5.08 9.66
CA TYR A 212 3.81 -3.88 10.45
C TYR A 212 2.61 -3.59 11.35
N GLY A 213 2.85 -3.36 12.64
CA GLY A 213 1.87 -2.82 13.58
C GLY A 213 1.10 -3.85 14.42
N TYR A 214 -0.03 -3.44 14.99
CA TYR A 214 -0.71 -4.18 16.05
C TYR A 214 -1.75 -5.16 15.49
N MET A 215 -1.82 -6.36 16.08
CA MET A 215 -2.75 -7.44 15.72
C MET A 215 -3.56 -7.88 16.93
N SER A 216 -4.86 -8.13 16.73
CA SER A 216 -5.69 -8.77 17.75
C SER A 216 -5.27 -10.23 17.95
N ASN A 217 -5.37 -10.76 19.18
CA ASN A 217 -4.91 -12.12 19.49
C ASN A 217 -5.58 -13.20 18.61
N GLY A 218 -6.85 -13.01 18.25
CA GLY A 218 -7.58 -13.89 17.32
C GLY A 218 -6.96 -13.87 15.92
N PHE A 219 -6.63 -12.68 15.39
CA PHE A 219 -5.93 -12.54 14.11
C PHE A 219 -4.55 -13.21 14.18
N THR A 220 -3.77 -12.92 15.22
CA THR A 220 -2.43 -13.50 15.44
C THR A 220 -2.45 -15.03 15.46
N SER A 221 -3.41 -15.64 16.17
CA SER A 221 -3.58 -17.11 16.21
C SER A 221 -4.10 -17.73 14.89
N SER A 222 -4.55 -16.91 13.94
CA SER A 222 -5.04 -17.32 12.63
C SER A 222 -3.96 -17.21 11.54
N ILE A 223 -2.90 -16.43 11.76
CA ILE A 223 -1.79 -16.23 10.80
C ILE A 223 -1.15 -17.52 10.25
N PRO A 224 -0.97 -18.62 11.02
CA PRO A 224 -0.51 -19.90 10.47
C PRO A 224 -1.40 -20.49 9.37
N ARG A 225 -2.71 -20.17 9.39
CA ARG A 225 -3.71 -20.60 8.39
C ARG A 225 -3.84 -19.60 7.23
N ILE A 226 -3.53 -18.32 7.46
CA ILE A 226 -3.71 -17.23 6.49
C ILE A 226 -2.73 -17.30 5.30
N PHE A 227 -1.47 -17.67 5.56
CA PHE A 227 -0.42 -17.66 4.55
C PHE A 227 -0.01 -19.06 4.11
N ASP A 228 0.49 -19.14 2.88
CA ASP A 228 1.18 -20.33 2.37
C ASP A 228 2.68 -20.28 2.71
N TRP A 229 3.02 -20.80 3.89
CA TRP A 229 4.35 -20.66 4.48
C TRP A 229 5.47 -21.34 3.70
N ALA A 230 5.17 -22.40 2.94
CA ALA A 230 6.11 -23.04 2.01
C ALA A 230 6.63 -22.10 0.91
N MET A 231 5.94 -20.99 0.67
CA MET A 231 6.33 -20.00 -0.33
C MET A 231 7.16 -18.85 0.27
N VAL A 232 7.14 -18.65 1.60
CA VAL A 232 7.70 -17.48 2.29
C VAL A 232 9.20 -17.67 2.55
N SER A 233 10.04 -17.15 1.65
CA SER A 233 11.50 -17.19 1.80
C SER A 233 12.07 -15.97 2.53
N SER A 234 11.25 -14.95 2.84
CA SER A 234 11.65 -13.74 3.55
C SER A 234 10.51 -13.23 4.42
N LEU A 235 10.76 -13.06 5.72
CA LEU A 235 9.79 -12.58 6.70
C LEU A 235 10.35 -11.35 7.44
N SER A 236 9.54 -10.30 7.54
CA SER A 236 9.93 -9.06 8.21
C SER A 236 8.81 -8.57 9.15
N LEU A 237 9.12 -8.45 10.43
CA LEU A 237 8.16 -8.17 11.51
C LEU A 237 8.53 -6.88 12.25
N PHE A 238 7.64 -5.89 12.21
CA PHE A 238 7.89 -4.56 12.75
C PHE A 238 6.72 -4.11 13.61
N ASP A 239 7.01 -3.67 14.84
CA ASP A 239 6.03 -3.16 15.82
C ASP A 239 4.91 -4.14 16.24
N GLY A 240 4.29 -3.90 17.40
CA GLY A 240 3.17 -4.71 17.91
C GLY A 240 3.56 -6.02 18.62
N ASN A 241 2.56 -6.91 18.76
CA ASN A 241 2.62 -8.18 19.52
C ASN A 241 3.42 -9.28 18.80
N VAL A 242 4.69 -8.99 18.50
CA VAL A 242 5.59 -9.86 17.74
C VAL A 242 5.86 -11.18 18.48
N SER A 243 5.86 -11.19 19.82
CA SER A 243 5.96 -12.39 20.66
C SER A 243 4.83 -13.40 20.43
N LEU A 244 3.57 -12.97 20.52
CA LEU A 244 2.40 -13.81 20.24
C LEU A 244 2.37 -14.32 18.80
N LEU A 245 2.89 -13.53 17.86
CA LEU A 245 3.06 -13.97 16.48
C LEU A 245 4.10 -15.09 16.37
N PHE A 246 5.20 -15.03 17.12
CA PHE A 246 6.17 -16.12 17.15
C PHE A 246 5.60 -17.40 17.71
N ASP A 247 4.87 -17.36 18.83
CA ASP A 247 4.23 -18.57 19.37
C ASP A 247 3.28 -19.22 18.34
N ALA A 248 2.57 -18.40 17.56
CA ALA A 248 1.71 -18.89 16.49
C ALA A 248 2.50 -19.55 15.35
N ILE A 249 3.60 -18.95 14.87
CA ILE A 249 4.32 -19.44 13.68
C ILE A 249 5.46 -20.43 13.98
N ALA A 250 6.02 -20.46 15.19
CA ALA A 250 7.18 -21.30 15.52
C ALA A 250 6.92 -22.82 15.42
N SER A 251 5.65 -23.23 15.34
CA SER A 251 5.21 -24.61 15.13
C SER A 251 5.09 -25.01 13.66
N ILE A 252 5.21 -24.07 12.72
CA ILE A 252 5.02 -24.28 11.28
C ILE A 252 6.27 -24.96 10.69
N PRO A 253 6.19 -26.22 10.21
CA PRO A 253 7.36 -26.93 9.71
C PRO A 253 7.95 -26.30 8.44
N GLU A 254 7.13 -25.68 7.59
CA GLU A 254 7.53 -25.06 6.33
C GLU A 254 8.41 -23.80 6.51
N LEU A 255 8.56 -23.28 7.73
CA LEU A 255 9.50 -22.19 8.02
C LEU A 255 10.98 -22.59 7.85
N CYS A 256 11.30 -23.87 7.63
CA CYS A 256 12.66 -24.30 7.30
C CYS A 256 13.19 -23.69 5.99
N ASP A 257 12.31 -23.30 5.06
CA ASP A 257 12.66 -22.66 3.78
C ASP A 257 12.92 -21.13 3.90
N LEU A 258 12.85 -20.58 5.11
CA LEU A 258 13.01 -19.15 5.38
C LEU A 258 14.48 -18.71 5.32
N VAL A 259 14.85 -17.99 4.26
CA VAL A 259 16.23 -17.50 4.01
C VAL A 259 16.53 -16.18 4.73
N HIS A 260 15.53 -15.34 4.91
CA HIS A 260 15.68 -14.01 5.51
C HIS A 260 14.64 -13.76 6.59
N LEU A 261 15.10 -13.29 7.75
CA LEU A 261 14.27 -12.95 8.90
C LEU A 261 14.76 -11.65 9.52
N GLN A 262 13.89 -10.64 9.54
CA GLN A 262 14.16 -9.33 10.15
C GLN A 262 13.07 -8.99 11.15
N CYS A 263 13.46 -8.62 12.37
CA CYS A 263 12.49 -8.26 13.41
C CYS A 263 13.05 -7.16 14.31
N CYS A 264 12.24 -6.14 14.60
CA CYS A 264 12.74 -4.90 15.23
C CYS A 264 12.25 -4.64 16.67
N THR A 265 11.47 -5.53 17.27
CA THR A 265 10.87 -5.36 18.62
C THR A 265 11.18 -6.51 19.60
N ILE A 266 12.14 -7.36 19.26
CA ILE A 266 12.38 -8.64 19.96
C ILE A 266 13.26 -8.47 21.21
N GLU A 267 12.84 -9.03 22.34
CA GLU A 267 13.69 -9.14 23.53
C GLU A 267 14.74 -10.28 23.39
N PRO A 268 15.90 -10.21 24.06
CA PRO A 268 17.03 -11.12 23.80
C PRO A 268 16.74 -12.64 23.89
N GLU A 269 15.72 -13.07 24.62
CA GLU A 269 15.37 -14.50 24.75
C GLU A 269 14.58 -15.03 23.54
N GLU A 270 13.61 -14.28 23.04
CA GLU A 270 12.85 -14.60 21.82
C GLU A 270 13.77 -14.68 20.59
N SER A 271 14.79 -13.83 20.54
CA SER A 271 15.86 -13.86 19.51
C SER A 271 16.65 -15.18 19.52
N ARG A 272 16.74 -15.88 20.66
CA ARG A 272 17.39 -17.21 20.76
C ARG A 272 16.47 -18.33 20.29
N ILE A 273 15.17 -18.25 20.57
CA ILE A 273 14.17 -19.19 20.03
C ILE A 273 14.21 -19.13 18.49
N LEU A 274 14.28 -17.92 17.93
CA LEU A 274 14.45 -17.67 16.51
C LEU A 274 15.70 -18.29 15.91
N GLN A 275 16.86 -18.12 16.57
CA GLN A 275 18.08 -18.80 16.15
C GLN A 275 17.91 -20.31 16.17
N CYS A 276 17.26 -20.89 17.19
CA CYS A 276 16.99 -22.33 17.24
C CYS A 276 16.03 -22.82 16.13
N CYS A 277 15.03 -22.04 15.73
CA CYS A 277 14.14 -22.38 14.62
C CYS A 277 14.88 -22.39 13.26
N LEU A 278 15.76 -21.40 13.03
CA LEU A 278 16.61 -21.35 11.83
C LEU A 278 17.77 -22.37 11.85
N GLN A 279 18.24 -22.75 13.05
CA GLN A 279 19.29 -23.74 13.30
C GLN A 279 18.79 -25.19 13.34
N ARG A 280 17.52 -25.48 12.99
CA ARG A 280 17.06 -26.86 12.71
C ARG A 280 17.51 -27.39 11.34
N ASN A 281 18.67 -26.91 10.88
CA ASN A 281 19.49 -27.39 9.77
C ASN A 281 20.84 -27.89 10.29
#